data_AF-A0AAE4MUT4-F1
#
_entry.id   AF-A0AAE4MUT4-F1
#
_cell.length_a   1.000
_cell.length_b   1.000
_cell.length_c   1.000
_cell.angle_alpha   90.00
_cell.angle_beta   90.00
_cell.angle_gamma   90.00
#
_symmetry.space_group_name_H-M   'P 1'
#
loop_
_entity.id
_entity.type
_entity.pdbx_description
1 polymer ?
#
loop_
_entity_poly.entity_id
_entity_poly.type
_entity_poly.pdbx_seq_one_letter_code
_entity_poly.pdbx_strand_id
1 'polypeptide(L)'
;MNIEAVNELIASLESAGELSIREQKFLKLAKAHVQLAAENVALKKSAPAPFSKLMMEALDTYHSKADDVPELAMLSAYVKLRDGLKTPATDRIVAGIKAEAKSHDLNAFISHYSAELDNHIANGGDQFDERAVRLRGVIVGARMFREKLRDEEKALALREGDGK
;
A
#
# COMPACT_ATOMS: atom_id res chain seq x y z
N MET A 1 -4.68 15.89 -38.61
CA MET A 1 -3.44 15.10 -38.46
C MET A 1 -3.11 14.52 -39.84
N ASN A 2 -1.93 14.80 -40.41
CA ASN A 2 -1.52 14.26 -41.71
C ASN A 2 -0.73 12.95 -41.51
N ILE A 3 -0.54 12.18 -42.58
CA ILE A 3 0.15 10.89 -42.54
C ILE A 3 1.62 11.04 -42.12
N GLU A 4 2.28 12.15 -42.46
CA GLU A 4 3.67 12.42 -42.05
C GLU A 4 3.81 12.60 -40.53
N ALA A 5 2.92 13.34 -39.88
CA ALA A 5 2.91 13.49 -38.43
C ALA A 5 2.64 12.16 -37.70
N VAL A 6 1.86 11.26 -38.31
CA VAL A 6 1.65 9.90 -37.78
C VAL A 6 2.91 9.06 -37.91
N ASN A 7 3.60 9.13 -39.06
CA ASN A 7 4.82 8.38 -39.31
C ASN A 7 5.99 8.85 -38.42
N GLU A 8 6.11 10.17 -38.19
CA GLU A 8 7.08 10.73 -37.25
C GLU A 8 6.80 10.29 -35.80
N LEU A 9 5.52 10.24 -35.41
CA LEU A 9 5.11 9.75 -34.10
C LEU A 9 5.44 8.25 -33.92
N ILE A 10 5.16 7.43 -34.93
CA ILE A 10 5.48 5.99 -34.92
C ILE A 10 6.99 5.79 -34.80
N ALA A 11 7.80 6.48 -35.62
CA ALA A 11 9.26 6.40 -35.55
C ALA A 11 9.81 6.89 -34.20
N SER A 12 9.22 7.94 -33.62
CA SER A 12 9.59 8.43 -32.29
C SER A 12 9.26 7.41 -31.20
N LEU A 13 8.10 6.75 -31.26
CA LEU A 13 7.69 5.74 -30.28
C LEU A 13 8.50 4.44 -30.41
N GLU A 14 8.85 4.03 -31.63
CA GLU A 14 9.65 2.84 -31.90
C GLU A 14 11.14 3.03 -31.58
N SER A 15 11.69 4.22 -31.82
CA SER A 15 13.10 4.54 -31.49
C SER A 15 13.35 4.86 -30.02
N ALA A 16 12.32 5.29 -29.28
CA ALA A 16 12.44 5.66 -27.87
C ALA A 16 12.87 4.47 -26.98
N GLY A 17 12.59 3.22 -27.39
CA GLY A 17 12.90 2.05 -26.57
C GLY A 17 12.29 2.11 -25.16
N GLU A 18 11.28 2.96 -24.98
CA GLU A 18 10.66 3.22 -23.69
C GLU A 18 9.80 2.03 -23.30
N LEU A 19 10.01 1.53 -22.07
CA LEU A 19 9.15 0.51 -21.51
C LEU A 19 7.70 0.98 -21.57
N SER A 20 6.82 0.10 -22.03
CA SER A 20 5.38 0.34 -21.98
C SER A 20 4.94 0.64 -20.54
N ILE A 21 3.81 1.32 -20.38
CA ILE A 21 3.23 1.61 -19.05
C ILE A 21 3.10 0.32 -18.22
N ARG A 22 2.75 -0.81 -18.87
CA ARG A 22 2.66 -2.12 -18.22
C ARG A 22 4.03 -2.58 -17.72
N GLU A 23 5.06 -2.53 -18.55
CA GLU A 23 6.40 -2.99 -18.17
C GLU A 23 7.03 -2.09 -17.11
N GLN A 24 6.79 -0.77 -17.16
CA GLN A 24 7.20 0.15 -16.09
C GLN A 24 6.54 -0.21 -14.75
N LYS A 25 5.22 -0.47 -14.75
CA LYS A 25 4.50 -0.91 -13.55
C LYS A 25 5.02 -2.26 -13.03
N PHE A 26 5.25 -3.20 -13.93
CA PHE A 26 5.81 -4.51 -13.58
C PHE A 26 7.21 -4.39 -12.97
N LEU A 27 8.07 -3.54 -13.55
CA LEU A 27 9.42 -3.30 -13.03
C LEU A 27 9.40 -2.63 -11.66
N LYS A 28 8.50 -1.65 -11.43
CA LYS A 28 8.29 -1.03 -10.11
C LYS A 28 7.87 -2.08 -9.07
N LEU A 29 6.91 -2.95 -9.43
CA LEU A 29 6.44 -4.03 -8.56
C LEU A 29 7.54 -5.05 -8.26
N ALA A 30 8.30 -5.47 -9.27
CA ALA A 30 9.42 -6.41 -9.10
C ALA A 30 10.48 -5.85 -8.14
N LYS A 31 10.83 -4.57 -8.27
CA LYS A 31 11.76 -3.89 -7.34
C LYS A 31 11.23 -3.88 -5.91
N ALA A 32 9.96 -3.56 -5.71
CA ALA A 32 9.32 -3.61 -4.39
C ALA A 32 9.37 -5.02 -3.78
N HIS A 33 9.12 -6.07 -4.58
CA HIS A 33 9.24 -7.45 -4.12
C HIS A 33 10.65 -7.83 -3.70
N VAL A 34 11.68 -7.44 -4.45
CA VAL A 34 13.08 -7.71 -4.08
C VAL A 34 13.43 -7.01 -2.76
N GLN A 35 12.98 -5.76 -2.56
CA GLN A 35 13.18 -5.03 -1.31
C GLN A 35 12.48 -5.70 -0.12
N LEU A 36 11.22 -6.12 -0.29
CA LEU A 36 10.48 -6.85 0.76
C LEU A 36 11.12 -8.19 1.08
N ALA A 37 11.61 -8.93 0.08
CA ALA A 37 12.32 -10.19 0.31
C ALA A 37 13.62 -9.97 1.11
N ALA A 38 14.40 -8.93 0.77
CA ALA A 38 15.60 -8.58 1.51
C ALA A 38 15.29 -8.18 2.96
N GLU A 39 14.28 -7.34 3.18
CA GLU A 39 13.81 -6.94 4.52
C GLU A 39 13.35 -8.17 5.33
N ASN A 40 12.58 -9.08 4.74
CA ASN A 40 12.13 -10.30 5.41
C ASN A 40 13.29 -11.22 5.82
N VAL A 41 14.33 -11.34 5.00
CA VAL A 41 15.54 -12.10 5.35
C VAL A 41 16.28 -11.43 6.51
N ALA A 42 16.35 -10.10 6.51
CA ALA A 42 16.98 -9.34 7.58
C ALA A 42 16.19 -9.44 8.90
N LEU A 43 14.86 -9.35 8.86
CA LEU A 43 13.98 -9.47 10.03
C LEU A 43 14.16 -10.82 10.75
N LYS A 44 14.28 -11.93 10.00
CA LYS A 44 14.54 -13.26 10.58
C LYS A 44 15.86 -13.34 11.34
N LYS A 45 16.83 -12.48 11.00
CA LYS A 45 18.15 -12.42 11.63
C LYS A 45 18.26 -11.27 12.64
N SER A 46 17.22 -10.45 12.76
CA SER A 46 17.23 -9.27 13.60
C SER A 46 17.14 -9.69 15.06
N ALA A 47 18.18 -9.41 15.83
CA ALA A 47 18.19 -9.53 17.27
C ALA A 47 18.29 -8.12 17.89
N PRO A 48 17.58 -7.84 18.99
CA PRO A 48 17.77 -6.60 19.73
C PRO A 48 19.25 -6.47 20.14
N ALA A 49 19.83 -5.29 19.92
CA ALA A 49 21.18 -5.03 20.41
C ALA A 49 21.19 -5.10 21.96
N PRO A 50 22.21 -5.74 22.56
CA PRO A 50 22.38 -5.74 24.02
C PRO A 50 22.40 -4.29 24.54
N PHE A 51 21.74 -4.05 25.68
CA PHE A 51 21.67 -2.73 26.32
C PHE A 51 21.05 -1.61 25.47
N SER A 52 20.36 -1.95 24.38
CA SER A 52 19.56 -0.97 23.65
C SER A 52 18.41 -0.46 24.52
N LYS A 53 17.96 0.79 24.29
CA LYS A 53 16.78 1.36 24.95
C LYS A 53 15.57 0.42 24.87
N LEU A 54 15.35 -0.18 23.70
CA LEU A 54 14.28 -1.15 23.47
C LEU A 54 14.42 -2.41 24.34
N MET A 55 15.65 -2.92 24.50
CA MET A 55 15.91 -4.07 25.37
C MET A 55 15.67 -3.73 26.84
N MET A 56 16.10 -2.55 27.29
CA MET A 56 15.85 -2.08 28.67
C MET A 56 14.35 -1.94 28.94
N GLU A 57 13.59 -1.31 28.05
CA GLU A 57 12.13 -1.18 28.18
C GLU A 57 11.42 -2.54 28.20
N ALA A 58 11.90 -3.52 27.43
CA ALA A 58 11.36 -4.87 27.43
C ALA A 58 11.65 -5.60 28.76
N LEU A 59 12.84 -5.41 29.34
CA LEU A 59 13.20 -5.96 30.65
C LEU A 59 12.38 -5.33 31.78
N ASP A 60 12.16 -4.02 31.75
CA ASP A 60 11.28 -3.34 32.72
C ASP A 60 9.85 -3.90 32.63
N THR A 61 9.36 -4.11 31.40
CA THR A 61 8.05 -4.73 31.17
C THR A 61 7.99 -6.14 31.75
N TYR A 62 9.05 -6.94 31.59
CA TYR A 62 9.14 -8.27 32.17
C TYR A 62 9.11 -8.22 33.70
N HIS A 63 10.00 -7.46 34.33
CA HIS A 63 10.12 -7.41 35.80
C HIS A 63 8.84 -6.90 36.47
N SER A 64 8.06 -6.04 35.81
CA SER A 64 6.81 -5.51 36.38
C SER A 64 5.73 -6.55 36.67
N LYS A 65 5.82 -7.76 36.09
CA LYS A 65 4.82 -8.83 36.21
C LYS A 65 5.43 -10.21 36.45
N ALA A 66 6.76 -10.28 36.60
CA ALA A 66 7.50 -11.53 36.64
C ALA A 66 7.11 -12.41 37.84
N ASP A 67 6.77 -11.79 38.98
CA ASP A 67 6.43 -12.51 40.21
C ASP A 67 4.98 -13.05 40.22
N ASP A 68 4.07 -12.37 39.51
CA ASP A 68 2.64 -12.72 39.48
C ASP A 68 2.31 -13.74 38.38
N VAL A 69 2.71 -13.44 37.14
CA VAL A 69 2.38 -14.23 35.95
C VAL A 69 3.58 -14.24 34.99
N PRO A 70 4.59 -15.10 35.25
CA PRO A 70 5.83 -15.13 34.49
C PRO A 70 5.66 -15.29 32.98
N GLU A 71 4.69 -16.10 32.54
CA GLU A 71 4.40 -16.34 31.12
C GLU A 71 3.86 -15.08 30.43
N LEU A 72 3.01 -14.32 31.12
CA LEU A 72 2.46 -13.06 30.60
C LEU A 72 3.52 -11.96 30.59
N ALA A 73 4.38 -11.92 31.61
CA ALA A 73 5.54 -11.03 31.65
C ALA A 73 6.47 -11.27 30.45
N MET A 74 6.80 -12.54 30.17
CA MET A 74 7.63 -12.93 29.03
C MET A 74 6.98 -12.55 27.71
N LEU A 75 5.69 -12.83 27.53
CA LEU A 75 4.96 -12.47 26.32
C LEU A 75 4.91 -10.95 26.11
N SER A 76 4.69 -10.18 27.18
CA SER A 76 4.63 -8.71 27.12
C SER A 76 5.98 -8.11 26.69
N ALA A 77 7.09 -8.62 27.25
CA ALA A 77 8.43 -8.22 26.84
C ALA A 77 8.73 -8.61 25.38
N TYR A 78 8.31 -9.80 24.94
CA TYR A 78 8.44 -10.23 23.55
C TYR A 78 7.68 -9.32 22.57
N VAL A 79 6.42 -8.99 22.89
CA VAL A 79 5.61 -8.06 22.07
C VAL A 79 6.30 -6.70 21.98
N LYS A 80 6.80 -6.17 23.09
CA LYS A 80 7.55 -4.89 23.12
C LYS A 80 8.78 -4.91 22.20
N LEU A 81 9.57 -5.98 22.23
CA LEU A 81 10.73 -6.15 21.35
C LEU A 81 10.32 -6.24 19.88
N ARG A 82 9.26 -6.99 19.58
CA ARG A 82 8.73 -7.14 18.22
C ARG A 82 8.22 -5.82 17.66
N ASP A 83 7.49 -5.03 18.44
CA ASP A 83 6.96 -3.73 18.01
C ASP A 83 8.08 -2.70 17.76
N GLY A 84 9.24 -2.89 18.37
CA GLY A 84 10.42 -2.07 18.11
C GLY A 84 11.15 -2.39 16.80
N LEU A 85 10.85 -3.49 16.14
CA LEU A 85 11.46 -3.85 14.85
C LEU A 85 11.05 -2.83 13.78
N LYS A 86 12.03 -2.40 12.98
CA LYS A 86 11.82 -1.43 11.91
C LYS A 86 11.67 -2.12 10.57
N THR A 87 10.69 -1.70 9.79
CA THR A 87 10.38 -2.22 8.46
C THR A 87 10.38 -1.09 7.41
N PRO A 88 11.51 -0.39 7.21
CA PRO A 88 11.58 0.82 6.39
C PRO A 88 11.22 0.60 4.92
N ALA A 89 11.42 -0.60 4.35
CA ALA A 89 10.99 -0.90 2.99
C ALA A 89 9.46 -1.01 2.93
N THR A 90 8.86 -1.76 3.86
CA THR A 90 7.41 -1.84 4.01
C THR A 90 6.80 -0.46 4.23
N ASP A 91 7.35 0.34 5.15
CA ASP A 91 6.87 1.69 5.47
C ASP A 91 6.87 2.60 4.23
N ARG A 92 7.96 2.57 3.45
CA ARG A 92 8.09 3.34 2.21
C ARG A 92 7.07 2.91 1.16
N ILE A 93 6.85 1.60 0.99
CA ILE A 93 5.88 1.07 0.02
C ILE A 93 4.46 1.50 0.39
N VAL A 94 4.08 1.37 1.66
CA VAL A 94 2.77 1.80 2.15
C VAL A 94 2.60 3.31 1.98
N ALA A 95 3.61 4.12 2.30
CA ALA A 95 3.58 5.56 2.08
C ALA A 95 3.42 5.92 0.60
N GLY A 96 4.11 5.22 -0.30
CA GLY A 96 3.97 5.39 -1.76
C GLY A 96 2.56 5.08 -2.25
N ILE A 97 1.98 3.94 -1.84
CA ILE A 97 0.59 3.57 -2.17
C ILE A 97 -0.38 4.64 -1.67
N LYS A 98 -0.20 5.13 -0.44
CA LYS A 98 -1.02 6.20 0.13
C LYS A 98 -0.90 7.49 -0.68
N ALA A 99 0.30 7.86 -1.11
CA ALA A 99 0.51 9.05 -1.93
C ALA A 99 -0.13 8.92 -3.33
N GLU A 100 0.02 7.77 -4.00
CA GLU A 100 -0.60 7.51 -5.29
C GLU A 100 -2.13 7.54 -5.19
N ALA A 101 -2.71 6.92 -4.16
CA ALA A 101 -4.16 6.92 -3.94
C ALA A 101 -4.73 8.32 -3.59
N LYS A 102 -3.92 9.22 -3.03
CA LYS A 102 -4.27 10.63 -2.80
C LYS A 102 -4.17 11.47 -4.06
N SER A 103 -3.22 11.14 -4.94
CA SER A 103 -3.10 11.80 -6.22
C SER A 103 -4.37 11.54 -7.04
N HIS A 104 -4.73 12.46 -7.94
CA HIS A 104 -5.99 12.51 -8.69
C HIS A 104 -6.44 11.19 -9.39
N ASP A 105 -5.58 10.17 -9.43
CA ASP A 105 -5.78 8.87 -10.05
C ASP A 105 -6.99 8.09 -9.54
N LEU A 106 -7.25 8.02 -8.24
CA LEU A 106 -8.36 7.16 -7.77
C LEU A 106 -9.74 7.76 -8.08
N ASN A 107 -9.86 9.09 -8.03
CA ASN A 107 -11.08 9.77 -8.44
C ASN A 107 -11.28 9.69 -9.95
N ALA A 108 -10.22 9.92 -10.74
CA ALA A 108 -10.25 9.75 -12.18
C ALA A 108 -10.61 8.32 -12.60
N PHE A 109 -10.05 7.32 -11.91
CA PHE A 109 -10.37 5.91 -12.09
C PHE A 109 -11.86 5.64 -11.82
N ILE A 110 -12.39 6.07 -10.66
CA ILE A 110 -13.81 5.91 -10.33
C ILE A 110 -14.69 6.58 -11.40
N SER A 111 -14.37 7.82 -11.80
CA SER A 111 -15.10 8.56 -12.82
C SER A 111 -15.08 7.87 -14.18
N HIS A 112 -13.92 7.34 -14.60
CA HIS A 112 -13.78 6.59 -15.85
C HIS A 112 -14.71 5.37 -15.87
N TYR A 113 -14.66 4.53 -14.84
CA TYR A 113 -15.48 3.32 -14.78
C TYR A 113 -16.98 3.63 -14.56
N SER A 114 -17.31 4.72 -13.85
CA SER A 114 -18.69 5.21 -13.78
C SER A 114 -19.21 5.63 -15.15
N ALA A 115 -18.43 6.40 -15.91
CA ALA A 115 -18.82 6.79 -17.27
C ALA A 115 -18.94 5.57 -18.21
N GLU A 116 -18.07 4.57 -18.08
CA GLU A 116 -18.19 3.32 -18.85
C GLU A 116 -19.49 2.57 -18.52
N LEU A 117 -19.87 2.51 -17.24
CA LEU A 117 -21.13 1.90 -16.82
C LEU A 117 -22.34 2.66 -17.35
N ASP A 118 -22.33 4.00 -17.23
CA ASP A 118 -23.41 4.85 -17.71
C ASP A 118 -23.58 4.72 -19.23
N ASN A 119 -22.47 4.69 -19.98
CA ASN A 119 -22.47 4.47 -21.43
C ASN A 119 -23.00 3.08 -21.80
N HIS A 120 -22.65 2.03 -21.04
CA HIS A 120 -23.17 0.68 -21.29
C HIS A 120 -24.70 0.63 -21.14
N ILE A 121 -25.23 1.22 -20.07
CA ILE A 121 -26.67 1.29 -19.81
C ILE A 121 -27.38 2.16 -20.86
N ALA A 122 -26.81 3.32 -21.20
CA ALA A 122 -27.37 4.24 -22.20
C ALA A 122 -27.47 3.59 -23.60
N ASN A 123 -26.57 2.66 -23.91
CA ASN A 123 -26.57 1.90 -25.16
C ASN A 123 -27.42 0.61 -25.10
N GLY A 124 -28.30 0.48 -24.12
CA GLY A 124 -29.24 -0.64 -24.00
C GLY A 124 -28.69 -1.89 -23.32
N GLY A 125 -27.51 -1.80 -22.68
CA GLY A 125 -26.98 -2.85 -21.83
C GLY A 125 -27.85 -3.09 -20.60
N ASP A 126 -28.00 -4.35 -20.18
CA ASP A 126 -28.82 -4.68 -19.02
C ASP A 126 -28.11 -4.29 -17.72
N GLN A 127 -28.86 -3.70 -16.78
CA GLN A 127 -28.30 -3.17 -15.54
C GLN A 127 -27.68 -4.24 -14.63
N PHE A 128 -28.01 -5.52 -14.84
CA PHE A 128 -27.53 -6.67 -14.08
C PHE A 128 -26.78 -7.69 -14.93
N ASP A 129 -26.45 -7.35 -16.18
CA ASP A 129 -25.58 -8.21 -16.96
C ASP A 129 -24.16 -8.25 -16.37
N GLU A 130 -23.39 -9.23 -16.85
CA GLU A 130 -22.05 -9.50 -16.36
C GLU A 130 -21.12 -8.28 -16.45
N ARG A 131 -21.30 -7.43 -17.48
CA ARG A 131 -20.48 -6.23 -17.66
C ARG A 131 -20.86 -5.16 -16.64
N ALA A 132 -22.16 -4.87 -16.48
CA ALA A 132 -22.64 -3.90 -15.51
C ALA A 132 -22.25 -4.29 -14.08
N VAL A 133 -22.37 -5.58 -13.73
CA VAL A 133 -21.97 -6.10 -12.41
C VAL A 133 -20.46 -5.94 -12.18
N ARG A 134 -19.62 -6.27 -13.18
CA ARG A 134 -18.16 -6.08 -13.08
C ARG A 134 -17.79 -4.62 -12.88
N LEU A 135 -18.34 -3.71 -13.68
CA LEU A 135 -18.05 -2.28 -13.59
C LEU A 135 -18.47 -1.72 -12.22
N ARG A 136 -19.66 -2.08 -11.72
CA ARG A 136 -20.10 -1.73 -10.37
C ARG A 136 -19.16 -2.27 -9.29
N GLY A 137 -18.72 -3.51 -9.42
CA GLY A 137 -17.76 -4.13 -8.50
C GLY A 137 -16.46 -3.33 -8.41
N VAL A 138 -15.90 -2.93 -9.55
CA VAL A 138 -14.68 -2.10 -9.62
C VAL A 138 -14.90 -0.73 -8.96
N ILE A 139 -16.01 -0.05 -9.29
CA ILE A 139 -16.36 1.27 -8.72
C ILE A 139 -16.51 1.19 -7.20
N VAL A 140 -17.27 0.23 -6.70
CA VAL A 140 -17.52 0.06 -5.26
C VAL A 140 -16.22 -0.29 -4.54
N GLY A 141 -15.43 -1.22 -5.08
CA GLY A 141 -14.13 -1.59 -4.52
C GLY A 141 -13.18 -0.38 -4.40
N ALA A 142 -13.09 0.44 -5.45
CA ALA A 142 -12.29 1.66 -5.42
C ALA A 142 -12.79 2.69 -4.39
N ARG A 143 -14.12 2.86 -4.24
CA ARG A 143 -14.70 3.75 -3.22
C ARG A 143 -14.39 3.29 -1.80
N MET A 144 -14.57 1.99 -1.52
CA MET A 144 -14.25 1.40 -0.23
C MET A 144 -12.76 1.52 0.11
N PHE A 145 -11.89 1.28 -0.88
CA PHE A 145 -10.45 1.44 -0.70
C PHE A 145 -10.09 2.89 -0.33
N ARG A 146 -10.66 3.87 -1.03
CA ARG A 146 -10.49 5.30 -0.71
C ARG A 146 -10.96 5.65 0.70
N GLU A 147 -12.07 5.08 1.14
CA GLU A 147 -12.59 5.27 2.50
C GLU A 147 -11.64 4.74 3.56
N LYS A 148 -11.16 3.50 3.40
CA LYS A 148 -10.18 2.90 4.32
C LYS A 148 -8.92 3.77 4.46
N LEU A 149 -8.41 4.33 3.36
CA LEU A 149 -7.25 5.22 3.41
C LEU A 149 -7.50 6.47 4.26
N ARG A 150 -8.68 7.07 4.16
CA ARG A 150 -9.06 8.25 4.96
C ARG A 150 -9.24 7.90 6.43
N ASP A 151 -9.80 6.74 6.73
CA ASP A 151 -10.02 6.31 8.13
C ASP A 151 -8.69 5.96 8.81
N GLU A 152 -7.76 5.32 8.10
CA GLU A 152 -6.41 5.10 8.61
C GLU A 152 -5.67 6.41 8.93
N GLU A 153 -5.85 7.44 8.12
CA GLU A 153 -5.24 8.76 8.37
C GLU A 153 -5.79 9.43 9.62
N LYS A 154 -7.12 9.38 9.80
CA LYS A 154 -7.75 9.89 11.02
C LYS A 154 -7.24 9.14 12.25
N ALA A 155 -7.14 7.81 12.15
CA ALA A 155 -6.61 6.98 13.23
C ALA A 155 -5.14 7.30 13.55
N LEU A 156 -4.31 7.58 12.54
CA LEU A 156 -2.93 8.00 12.73
C LEU A 156 -2.83 9.38 13.39
N ALA A 157 -3.62 10.35 12.91
CA ALA A 157 -3.65 11.70 13.46
C ALA A 157 -4.12 11.75 14.93
N LEU A 158 -5.07 10.89 15.32
CA LEU A 158 -5.48 10.73 16.71
C LEU A 158 -4.34 10.20 17.58
N ARG A 159 -3.61 9.17 17.11
CA ARG A 159 -2.46 8.61 17.84
C ARG A 159 -1.29 9.58 18.00
N GLU A 160 -1.07 10.46 17.03
CA GLU A 160 -0.04 11.50 17.08
C GLU A 160 -0.48 12.73 17.88
N GLY A 161 -1.79 13.00 17.99
CA GLY A 161 -2.37 14.07 18.78
C GLY A 161 -2.39 13.79 20.29
N ASP A 162 -2.57 12.53 20.70
CA ASP A 162 -2.57 12.10 22.11
C ASP A 162 -1.16 12.08 22.75
N GLY A 163 -0.11 12.36 21.97
CA GLY A 163 1.29 12.41 22.42
C GLY A 163 1.85 13.82 22.69
N LYS A 164 1.02 14.86 22.71
CA LYS A 164 1.40 16.25 23.03
C LYS A 164 0.89 16.70 24.39
#